data_AF-A0A2K4GH35-F1
#
_entry.id   AF-A0A2K4GH35-F1
#
_cell.length_a   1.000
_cell.length_b   1.000
_cell.length_c   1.000
_cell.angle_alpha   90.00
_cell.angle_beta   90.00
_cell.angle_gamma   90.00
#
_symmetry.space_group_name_H-M   'P 1'
#
loop_
_entity.id
_entity.type
_entity.pdbx_description
1 polymer ?
#
loop_
_entity_poly.entity_id
_entity_poly.type
_entity_poly.pdbx_seq_one_letter_code
_entity_poly.pdbx_strand_id
1 'polypeptide(L)' 'MKRFALAVFCGALATSAMAAPKPCEELKAEIEAKIQANNVSSYTLEIVSNDEVHDQNMVVGTCENGTKKIIYQKNDN' A
#
# COMPACT_ATOMS: atom_id res chain seq x y z
N MET A 1 -11.62 -30.88 -35.19
CA MET A 1 -10.60 -30.01 -35.82
C MET A 1 -11.03 -28.56 -35.55
N LYS A 2 -10.27 -27.61 -35.00
CA LYS A 2 -8.88 -27.54 -34.56
C LYS A 2 -8.83 -26.42 -33.50
N ARG A 3 -8.02 -26.67 -32.47
CA ARG A 3 -7.81 -25.84 -31.28
C ARG A 3 -7.09 -24.54 -31.65
N PHE A 4 -7.62 -23.41 -31.19
CA PHE A 4 -6.90 -22.15 -30.97
C PHE A 4 -7.28 -21.77 -29.53
N ALA A 5 -6.52 -22.07 -28.46
CA ALA A 5 -5.08 -21.93 -28.25
C ALA A 5 -4.60 -20.50 -28.53
N LEU A 6 -4.79 -19.60 -27.57
CA LEU A 6 -3.81 -18.57 -27.18
C LEU A 6 -4.30 -17.91 -25.87
N ALA A 7 -3.80 -18.39 -24.72
CA ALA A 7 -2.82 -17.65 -23.93
C ALA A 7 -3.40 -16.39 -23.24
N VAL A 8 -4.26 -16.59 -22.23
CA VAL A 8 -4.37 -15.60 -21.15
C VAL A 8 -3.25 -15.92 -20.17
N PHE A 9 -2.22 -15.11 -20.33
CA PHE A 9 -1.00 -15.02 -19.53
C PHE A 9 -1.34 -15.08 -18.04
N CYS A 10 -1.12 -16.25 -17.40
CA CYS A 10 -1.03 -16.34 -15.96
C CYS A 10 0.17 -15.51 -15.51
N GLY A 11 -0.08 -14.25 -15.18
CA GLY A 11 0.86 -13.38 -14.48
C GLY A 11 1.04 -13.85 -13.03
N ALA A 12 1.56 -15.06 -12.86
CA ALA A 12 2.09 -15.52 -11.58
C ALA A 12 3.56 -15.09 -11.49
N LEU A 13 3.80 -13.78 -11.48
CA LEU A 13 5.00 -13.25 -10.87
C LEU A 13 4.74 -13.15 -9.35
N ALA A 14 4.57 -14.32 -8.72
CA ALA A 14 4.67 -14.44 -7.28
C ALA A 14 6.17 -14.51 -6.92
N THR A 15 6.90 -13.45 -7.24
CA THR A 15 8.28 -13.26 -6.78
C THR A 15 8.25 -12.19 -5.70
N SER A 16 7.75 -12.53 -4.52
CA SER A 16 7.94 -11.73 -3.32
C SER A 16 8.36 -12.62 -2.15
N ALA A 17 9.32 -13.51 -2.43
CA ALA A 17 10.19 -14.06 -1.39
C ALA A 17 11.38 -13.10 -1.20
N MET A 18 11.11 -11.92 -0.65
CA MET A 18 12.14 -11.11 -0.01
C MET A 18 11.67 -10.82 1.40
N ALA A 19 12.11 -11.69 2.31
CA ALA A 19 12.10 -11.45 3.74
C ALA A 19 13.12 -10.36 4.07
N ALA A 20 12.80 -9.13 3.69
CA ALA A 20 13.19 -7.93 4.40
C ALA A 20 11.93 -7.47 5.13
N PRO A 21 12.01 -6.88 6.34
CA PRO A 21 10.85 -6.19 6.91
C PRO A 21 10.30 -5.29 5.82
N LYS A 22 9.03 -5.49 5.41
CA LYS A 22 8.45 -4.75 4.29
C LYS A 22 8.80 -3.28 4.47
N PRO A 23 9.50 -2.65 3.52
CA PRO A 23 9.81 -1.24 3.65
C PRO A 23 8.48 -0.52 3.76
N CYS A 24 8.42 0.52 4.60
CA CYS A 24 7.22 1.36 4.73
C CYS A 24 6.67 1.80 3.37
N GLU A 25 7.54 1.92 2.37
CA GLU A 25 7.19 2.22 0.98
C GLU A 25 6.30 1.16 0.30
N GLU A 26 6.54 -0.14 0.52
CA GLU A 26 5.70 -1.18 -0.08
C GLU A 26 4.31 -1.18 0.57
N LEU A 27 4.25 -1.09 1.91
CA LEU A 27 2.98 -0.98 2.63
C LEU A 27 2.22 0.29 2.23
N LYS A 28 2.94 1.41 2.05
CA LYS A 28 2.37 2.65 1.52
C LYS A 28 1.76 2.41 0.14
N ALA A 29 2.49 1.82 -0.80
CA ALA A 29 1.99 1.54 -2.14
C ALA A 29 0.74 0.63 -2.15
N GLU A 30 0.70 -0.40 -1.31
CA GLU A 30 -0.50 -1.23 -1.13
C GLU A 30 -1.70 -0.43 -0.61
N ILE A 31 -1.47 0.46 0.35
CA ILE A 31 -2.51 1.35 0.88
C ILE A 31 -2.97 2.35 -0.20
N GLU A 32 -2.06 2.93 -0.99
CA GLU A 32 -2.41 3.81 -2.11
C GLU A 32 -3.29 3.10 -3.12
N ALA A 33 -2.91 1.90 -3.54
CA ALA A 33 -3.72 1.11 -4.47
C ALA A 33 -5.14 0.84 -3.93
N LYS A 34 -5.26 0.55 -2.62
CA LYS A 34 -6.57 0.40 -1.97
C LYS A 34 -7.35 1.70 -1.94
N ILE A 35 -6.73 2.84 -1.62
CA ILE A 35 -7.40 4.15 -1.57
C ILE A 35 -7.89 4.55 -2.97
N GLN A 36 -7.06 4.36 -4.00
CA GLN A 36 -7.43 4.60 -5.40
C GLN A 36 -8.57 3.69 -5.85
N ALA A 37 -8.56 2.41 -5.46
CA ALA A 37 -9.66 1.49 -5.73
C ALA A 37 -10.99 1.93 -5.10
N ASN A 38 -10.94 2.72 -4.02
CA ASN A 38 -12.11 3.33 -3.39
C ASN A 38 -12.51 4.68 -4.01
N ASN A 39 -11.92 5.08 -5.15
CA ASN A 39 -12.20 6.35 -5.84
C ASN A 39 -11.97 7.60 -4.96
N VAL A 40 -11.02 7.51 -4.02
CA VAL A 40 -10.65 8.65 -3.19
C VAL A 40 -9.64 9.49 -3.97
N SER A 41 -10.14 10.57 -4.54
CA SER A 41 -9.34 11.61 -5.18
C SER A 41 -8.77 12.53 -4.10
N SER A 42 -7.49 12.92 -4.21
CA SER A 42 -6.84 13.91 -3.34
C SER A 42 -6.58 13.45 -1.89
N TYR A 43 -5.49 12.70 -1.70
CA TYR A 43 -4.99 12.31 -0.39
C TYR A 43 -3.46 12.30 -0.35
N THR A 44 -2.91 12.38 0.86
CA THR A 44 -1.47 12.31 1.09
C THR A 44 -1.19 11.19 2.10
N LEU A 45 -0.24 10.32 1.77
CA LEU A 45 0.28 9.32 2.70
C LEU A 45 1.68 9.69 3.14
N GLU A 46 1.86 9.84 4.45
CA GLU A 46 3.12 10.23 5.07
C GLU A 46 3.58 9.17 6.06
N ILE A 47 4.89 8.91 6.09
CA ILE A 47 5.50 7.98 7.03
C ILE A 47 6.10 8.82 8.15
N VAL A 48 5.50 8.70 9.32
CA VAL A 48 5.86 9.46 10.52
C VAL A 48 6.29 8.51 11.63
N SER A 49 7.08 9.01 12.58
CA SER A 49 7.44 8.25 13.78
C SER A 49 6.23 8.15 14.72
N ASN A 50 6.24 7.21 15.67
CA ASN A 50 5.14 7.06 16.62
C ASN A 50 4.85 8.37 17.40
N ASP A 51 5.90 9.09 17.78
CA ASP A 51 5.82 10.36 18.52
C ASP A 51 5.21 11.52 17.72
N GLU A 52 5.24 11.43 16.39
CA GLU A 52 4.71 12.44 15.47
C GLU A 52 3.23 12.20 15.12
N VAL A 53 2.66 11.08 15.59
CA VAL A 53 1.26 10.74 15.36
C VAL A 53 0.39 11.46 16.37
N HIS A 54 -0.15 12.60 15.95
CA HIS A 54 -1.11 13.37 16.75
C HIS A 54 -2.49 12.70 16.81
N ASP A 55 -2.93 12.09 15.72
CA ASP A 55 -4.24 11.46 15.60
C ASP A 55 -4.13 10.00 15.17
N GLN A 56 -4.52 9.08 16.07
CA GLN A 56 -4.52 7.65 15.76
C GLN A 56 -5.53 7.28 14.66
N ASN A 57 -6.57 8.08 14.48
CA ASN A 57 -7.58 7.87 13.43
C ASN A 57 -7.02 8.09 12.02
N MET A 58 -5.90 8.79 11.89
CA MET A 58 -5.23 9.01 10.61
C MET A 58 -4.29 7.85 10.27
N VAL A 59 -3.97 6.98 11.22
CA VAL A 59 -3.04 5.87 11.00
C VAL A 59 -3.72 4.78 10.17
N VAL A 60 -3.24 4.59 8.95
CA VAL A 60 -3.72 3.56 8.02
C VAL A 60 -2.77 2.36 7.92
N GLY A 61 -1.57 2.47 8.48
CA GLY A 61 -0.58 1.40 8.50
C GLY A 61 0.50 1.62 9.55
N THR A 62 1.21 0.56 9.90
CA THR A 62 2.36 0.59 10.80
C THR A 62 3.46 -0.28 10.20
N CYS A 63 4.68 0.23 10.16
CA CYS A 63 5.84 -0.41 9.52
C CYS A 63 7.07 -0.36 10.44
N GLU A 64 8.18 -0.97 10.00
CA GLU A 64 9.42 -1.08 10.79
C GLU A 64 9.24 -1.65 12.20
N ASN A 65 8.40 -2.69 12.35
CA ASN A 65 8.06 -3.31 13.65
C ASN A 65 7.37 -2.37 14.65
N GLY A 66 6.74 -1.28 14.20
CA GLY A 66 5.97 -0.40 15.09
C GLY A 66 6.61 0.93 15.42
N THR A 67 7.85 1.17 14.96
CA THR A 67 8.55 2.44 15.16
C THR A 67 8.01 3.54 14.25
N LYS A 68 7.53 3.19 13.06
CA LYS A 68 6.95 4.12 12.09
C LYS A 68 5.49 3.79 11.79
N LYS A 69 4.71 4.84 11.54
CA LYS A 69 3.29 4.77 11.17
C LYS A 69 3.08 5.48 9.83
N ILE A 70 2.10 4.99 9.09
CA ILE A 70 1.67 5.61 7.84
C ILE A 70 0.37 6.34 8.14
N ILE A 71 0.39 7.66 8.03
CA ILE A 71 -0.79 8.49 8.23
C ILE A 71 -1.42 8.86 6.89
N TYR A 72 -2.74 8.92 6.90
CA TYR A 72 -3.58 9.37 5.80
C TYR A 72 -4.08 10.78 6.09
N GLN A 73 -3.72 11.70 5.20
CA GLN A 73 -4.22 13.07 5.21
C GLN A 73 -5.14 13.23 4.01
N LYS A 74 -6.44 13.40 4.28
CA LYS A 74 -7.40 13.74 3.23
C LYS A 74 -7.15 15.19 2.84
N ASN A 75 -6.89 15.45 1.56
CA ASN A 75 -6.87 16.82 1.05
C ASN A 75 -8.32 17.20 0.72
N ASP A 76 -9.11 17.50 1.75
CA ASP A 76 -10.45 18.09 1.58
C ASP A 76 -10.25 19.53 1.11
N ASN A 77 -10.79 19.88 -0.05
CA ASN A 77 -10.85 21.26 -0.53
C ASN A 77 -12.26 21.79 -0.34
#